data_AF-A0A970DTX0-F1
#
_entry.id   AF-A0A970DTX0-F1
#
_cell.length_a   1.000
_cell.length_b   1.000
_cell.length_c   1.000
_cell.angle_alpha   90.00
_cell.angle_beta   90.00
_cell.angle_gamma   90.00
#
_symmetry.space_group_name_H-M   'P 1'
#
loop_
_entity.id
_entity.type
_entity.pdbx_description
1 polymer ?
#
loop_
_entity_poly.entity_id
_entity_poly.type
_entity_poly.pdbx_seq_one_letter_code
_entity_poly.pdbx_strand_id
1 'polypeptide(L)' 'MIILLVLIFLGLFLYEARGLVAGEYWRELAVFTLLMLLGLFLSILLASEVDLPYVESIWLDLYTGLREGLVPGA' A
#
# COMPACT_ATOMS: atom_id res chain seq x y z
N MET A 1 10.34 -6.78 -14.37
CA MET A 1 9.22 -7.31 -13.56
C MET A 1 8.05 -6.33 -13.45
N ILE A 2 8.30 -5.02 -13.41
CA ILE A 2 7.27 -3.97 -13.21
C ILE A 2 6.13 -4.04 -14.24
N ILE A 3 6.41 -4.23 -15.53
CA ILE A 3 5.36 -4.31 -16.58
C ILE A 3 4.39 -5.47 -16.30
N LEU A 4 4.90 -6.64 -15.89
CA LEU A 4 4.08 -7.80 -15.55
C LEU A 4 3.24 -7.54 -14.30
N LEU A 5 3.79 -6.87 -13.29
CA LEU A 5 3.05 -6.46 -12.09
C LEU A 5 1.87 -5.56 -12.47
N VAL A 6 2.10 -4.52 -13.29
CA VAL A 6 1.05 -3.62 -13.74
C VAL A 6 -0.04 -4.39 -14.49
N LEU A 7 0.34 -5.30 -15.39
CA LEU A 7 -0.63 -6.12 -16.14
C LEU A 7 -1.48 -7.03 -15.25
N ILE A 8 -0.87 -7.66 -14.23
CA ILE A 8 -1.59 -8.51 -13.28
C ILE A 8 -2.59 -7.69 -12.46
N PHE A 9 -2.16 -6.55 -11.93
CA PHE A 9 -3.04 -5.64 -11.18
C PHE A 9 -4.17 -5.12 -12.08
N LEU A 10 -3.89 -4.75 -13.33
CA LEU A 10 -4.93 -4.32 -14.27
C LEU A 10 -5.95 -5.43 -14.55
N GLY A 11 -5.48 -6.67 -14.74
CA GLY A 11 -6.34 -7.83 -14.93
C GLY A 11 -7.24 -8.09 -13.74
N LEU A 12 -6.68 -8.09 -12.52
CA LEU A 12 -7.44 -8.23 -11.27
C LEU A 12 -8.46 -7.11 -11.11
N PHE A 13 -8.07 -5.86 -11.39
CA PHE A 13 -8.97 -4.72 -11.32
C PHE A 13 -10.17 -4.91 -12.25
N LEU A 14 -9.93 -5.21 -13.52
CA LEU A 14 -11.00 -5.37 -14.51
C LEU A 14 -11.89 -6.56 -14.23
N TYR A 15 -11.37 -7.62 -13.62
CA TYR A 15 -12.15 -8.79 -13.22
C TYR A 15 -13.10 -8.46 -12.06
N GLU A 16 -12.55 -7.93 -10.97
CA GLU A 16 -13.31 -7.70 -9.73
C GLU A 16 -14.20 -6.45 -9.81
N ALA A 17 -13.71 -5.37 -10.43
CA ALA A 17 -14.47 -4.11 -10.52
C ALA A 17 -15.78 -4.27 -11.28
N ARG A 18 -15.85 -5.20 -12.25
CA ARG A 18 -17.10 -5.47 -12.99
C ARG A 18 -18.18 -6.03 -12.07
N GLY A 19 -17.83 -6.91 -11.14
CA GLY A 19 -18.76 -7.45 -10.15
C GLY A 19 -19.26 -6.37 -9.19
N LEU A 20 -18.34 -5.54 -8.70
CA LEU A 20 -18.64 -4.43 -7.78
C LEU A 20 -19.53 -3.36 -8.41
N VAL A 21 -19.28 -3.01 -9.68
CA VAL A 21 -20.10 -2.05 -10.43
C VAL A 21 -21.48 -2.63 -10.74
N ALA A 22 -21.56 -3.91 -11.11
CA ALA A 22 -22.84 -4.57 -11.38
C ALA A 22 -23.73 -4.66 -10.13
N GLY A 23 -23.13 -4.78 -8.94
CA GLY A 23 -23.84 -4.79 -7.66
C GLY A 23 -24.12 -3.41 -7.06
N GLU A 24 -23.79 -2.32 -7.77
CA GLU A 24 -23.90 -0.92 -7.28
C GLU A 24 -23.16 -0.67 -5.94
N TYR A 25 -22.11 -1.44 -5.68
CA TYR A 25 -21.31 -1.38 -4.45
C TYR A 25 -20.22 -0.30 -4.55
N TRP A 26 -20.63 0.97 -4.62
CA TRP A 26 -19.73 2.09 -4.84
C TRP A 26 -18.70 2.31 -3.73
N ARG A 27 -19.07 2.00 -2.47
CA ARG A 27 -18.18 2.12 -1.33
C ARG A 27 -17.11 1.03 -1.35
N GLU A 28 -17.54 -0.20 -1.61
CA GLU A 28 -16.65 -1.35 -1.71
C GLU A 28 -15.72 -1.20 -2.92
N LEU A 29 -16.21 -0.65 -4.03
CA LEU A 29 -15.39 -0.31 -5.20
C LEU A 29 -14.32 0.73 -4.85
N ALA A 30 -14.66 1.77 -4.07
CA ALA A 30 -13.71 2.79 -3.65
C ALA A 30 -12.61 2.22 -2.75
N VAL A 31 -12.98 1.41 -1.74
CA VAL A 31 -12.02 0.74 -0.85
C VAL A 31 -11.15 -0.24 -1.61
N PHE A 32 -11.75 -1.06 -2.49
CA PHE A 32 -11.04 -1.99 -3.35
C PHE A 32 -10.00 -1.27 -4.22
N THR A 33 -10.42 -0.19 -4.90
CA THR A 33 -9.53 0.59 -5.77
C THR A 33 -8.38 1.22 -4.98
N LEU A 34 -8.66 1.77 -3.79
CA LEU A 34 -7.65 2.38 -2.94
C LEU A 34 -6.62 1.35 -2.46
N LEU A 35 -7.07 0.19 -1.96
CA LEU A 35 -6.19 -0.89 -1.52
C LEU A 35 -5.39 -1.48 -2.70
N MET A 36 -6.02 -1.62 -3.86
CA MET A 36 -5.35 -2.04 -5.10
C MET A 36 -4.22 -1.10 -5.49
N LEU A 37 -4.49 0.22 -5.47
CA LEU A 37 -3.51 1.22 -5.87
C LEU A 37 -2.35 1.29 -4.88
N LEU A 38 -2.65 1.14 -3.59
CA LEU A 38 -1.65 1.05 -2.53
C LEU A 38 -0.77 -0.21 -2.68
N GLY A 39 -1.38 -1.36 -2.95
CA GLY A 39 -0.66 -2.61 -3.20
C GLY A 39 0.24 -2.53 -4.44
N LEU A 40 -0.26 -1.92 -5.53
CA LEU A 40 0.52 -1.70 -6.74
C LEU A 40 1.71 -0.77 -6.47
N PHE A 41 1.48 0.33 -5.76
CA PHE A 41 2.53 1.27 -5.38
C PHE A 41 3.64 0.59 -4.58
N LEU A 42 3.29 -0.12 -3.51
CA LEU A 42 4.27 -0.87 -2.70
C LEU A 42 4.99 -1.95 -3.51
N SER A 43 4.27 -2.65 -4.39
CA SER A 43 4.87 -3.67 -5.27
C SER A 43 5.85 -3.07 -6.27
N ILE A 44 5.58 -1.86 -6.78
CA ILE A 44 6.49 -1.14 -7.66
C ILE A 44 7.74 -0.69 -6.89
N LEU A 45 7.59 -0.12 -5.68
CA LEU A 45 8.74 0.22 -4.84
C LEU A 45 9.63 -0.99 -4.58
N LEU A 46 9.01 -2.12 -4.18
CA LEU A 46 9.74 -3.37 -3.94
C LEU A 46 10.44 -3.89 -5.21
N ALA A 47 9.75 -3.87 -6.35
CA ALA A 47 10.31 -4.32 -7.63
C ALA A 47 11.35 -3.36 -8.22
N SER A 48 11.45 -2.13 -7.68
CA SER A 48 12.46 -1.14 -8.06
C SER A 48 13.71 -1.23 -7.19
N GLU A 49 13.80 -2.24 -6.31
CA GLU A 49 14.92 -2.45 -5.37
C GLU A 49 15.22 -1.19 -4.54
N VAL A 50 14.20 -0.35 -4.32
CA VAL A 50 14.33 0.76 -3.38
C VAL A 50 14.51 0.10 -2.01
N ASP A 51 15.60 0.44 -1.32
CA ASP A 51 15.84 0.06 0.08
C ASP A 51 14.70 0.63 0.93
N LEU A 52 13.63 -0.15 1.04
CA LEU A 52 12.54 0.13 1.95
C LEU A 52 13.08 -0.18 3.34
N PRO A 53 13.16 0.81 4.25
CA PRO A 53 13.54 0.53 5.62
C PRO A 53 12.58 -0.53 6.18
N TYR A 54 13.14 -1.48 6.91
CA TYR A 54 12.34 -2.53 7.53
C TYR A 54 11.22 -1.89 8.33
N VAL A 55 10.01 -2.44 8.26
CA VAL A 55 8.86 -1.86 8.98
C VAL A 55 9.17 -1.68 10.47
N GLU A 56 9.95 -2.59 11.04
CA GLU A 56 10.47 -2.52 12.41
C GLU A 56 11.35 -1.29 12.67
N SER A 57 12.25 -0.92 11.76
CA SER A 57 13.10 0.26 11.94
C SER A 57 12.29 1.56 11.90
N ILE A 58 11.26 1.63 11.05
CA ILE A 58 10.34 2.79 10.99
C ILE A 58 9.57 2.94 12.31
N TRP A 59 9.06 1.83 12.87
CA TRP A 59 8.35 1.87 14.15
C TRP A 59 9.25 2.26 15.32
N LEU A 60 10.50 1.80 15.31
CA LEU A 60 11.49 2.16 16.30
C LEU A 60 11.81 3.65 16.23
N ASP A 61 12.09 4.18 15.03
CA ASP A 61 12.38 5.61 14.83
C ASP A 61 11.20 6.50 15.26
N LEU A 62 9.97 6.08 14.94
CA LEU A 62 8.76 6.79 15.36
C LEU A 62 8.58 6.74 16.89
N TYR A 63 8.81 5.59 17.51
CA TYR A 63 8.72 5.43 18.96
C TYR A 63 9.79 6.24 19.68
N THR A 64 11.04 6.23 19.20
CA THR A 64 12.13 7.02 19.78
C THR A 64 11.86 8.51 19.63
N GLY A 65 11.41 8.97 18.46
CA GLY A 65 11.05 10.37 18.24
C GLY A 65 9.89 10.83 19.13
N LEU A 66 8.86 10.00 19.31
CA LEU A 66 7.77 10.27 20.25
C LEU A 66 8.25 10.29 21.71
N ARG A 67 9.11 9.34 22.10
CA ARG A 67 9.65 9.25 23.46
C ARG A 67 10.50 10.47 23.80
N GLU A 68 11.35 10.91 22.89
CA GLU A 68 12.23 12.07 23.07
C GLU A 68 11.43 13.38 23.17
N GLY A 69 10.34 13.51 22.41
CA GLY A 69 9.42 14.64 22.50
C GLY A 69 8.53 14.66 23.76
N LEU A 70 8.22 13.49 24.33
CA LEU A 70 7.35 13.37 25.51
C LEU A 70 8.12 13.32 26.83
N VAL A 71 9.38 12.89 26.83
CA VAL A 71 10.26 12.86 28.01
C VAL A 71 11.63 13.44 27.62
N PRO A 72 11.79 14.76 27.65
CA PRO A 72 13.07 15.38 27.32
C PRO A 72 14.09 15.10 28.44
N GLY A 73 15.12 14.30 28.14
CA GLY A 73 16.33 14.17 28.99
C GLY A 73 16.52 12.86 29.77
N ALA A 74 16.09 11.70 29.26
CA ALA A 74 16.42 10.39 29.83
C ALA A 74 17.49 9.65 29.01
#